data_AF-C5L4Q1-F1
#
_entry.id   AF-C5L4Q1-F1
#
_cell.length_a   1.000
_cell.length_b   1.000
_cell.length_c   1.000
_cell.angle_alpha   90.00
_cell.angle_beta   90.00
_cell.angle_gamma   90.00
#
_symmetry.space_group_name_H-M   'P 1'
#
loop_
_entity.id
_entity.type
_entity.pdbx_description
1 polymer ?
#
loop_
_entity_poly.entity_id
_entity_poly.type
_entity_poly.pdbx_seq_one_letter_code
_entity_poly.pdbx_strand_id
1 'polypeptide(L)'
;MIGDHQQLRPKVNVYELTKKNHFDISLFERLINVGVPFARLNTQLRMRPEVSQLVKHFYVDGLTDHDRVKAYDRVGGVATDVYFVDHREKEQAFEGTSKRNDFEARFAARLASYLVRTQQYNAEDITLLTPYIGQKRLIRSHLDGDLKRSADGVKAGARVVTIDDYQGEENKVVILSLVRSNKARKVGFTGIENRVIVAMSRAKEGLYILGNAEMFENEANWEVIIARLRAQARIGPALTLQCRVHPQQFEQVARAEDFLHVKDGGCRLPCRRLLDRCGHRCPLNCHVFDHAQVCCDKPCDRARPEGCGHRCSHLCWECTRAGSTPEDPCPTPCSSPVLVRLSCGHTKNVRCHYREDEVELRCHKAVTVELPCGHPLTTSCYKSRRPVTELLCEFTKKVRVEACGHEVTQKCHDVPRCGQRCEQELTCGHVCPKRCYPRHSHEGVQCEEACEETLACGHYCEEKCGQPHTRLCKEECGLQCLHGYTCGKP
;
A
#
# COMPACT_ATOMS: atom_id res chain seq x y z
N MET A 1 -27.41 -2.63 -50.80
CA MET A 1 -26.89 -1.89 -49.63
C MET A 1 -27.62 -2.38 -48.40
N ILE A 2 -26.94 -2.48 -47.26
CA ILE A 2 -27.53 -2.87 -45.97
C ILE A 2 -27.38 -1.67 -45.03
N GLY A 3 -28.44 -1.33 -44.30
CA GLY A 3 -28.43 -0.21 -43.36
C GLY A 3 -29.76 -0.09 -42.62
N ASP A 4 -29.78 0.77 -41.61
CA ASP A 4 -30.98 1.17 -40.88
C ASP A 4 -31.06 2.69 -40.89
N HIS A 5 -31.98 3.22 -41.70
CA HIS A 5 -32.17 4.67 -41.89
C HIS A 5 -32.79 5.36 -40.66
N GLN A 6 -33.32 4.59 -39.69
CA GLN A 6 -33.81 5.13 -38.42
C GLN A 6 -32.69 5.27 -37.36
N GLN A 7 -31.53 4.62 -37.56
CA GLN A 7 -30.36 4.76 -36.68
C GLN A 7 -29.43 5.93 -37.12
N LEU A 8 -28.24 6.05 -36.52
CA LEU A 8 -27.38 7.23 -36.71
C LEU A 8 -27.09 7.52 -38.19
N ARG A 9 -27.28 8.79 -38.55
CA ARG A 9 -26.84 9.37 -39.82
C ARG A 9 -25.33 9.63 -39.83
N PRO A 10 -24.71 9.68 -41.03
CA PRO A 10 -23.35 10.18 -41.22
C PRO A 10 -23.06 11.49 -40.47
N LYS A 11 -21.90 11.57 -39.82
CA LYS A 11 -21.42 12.80 -39.20
C LYS A 11 -20.85 13.74 -40.26
N VAL A 12 -21.42 14.93 -40.36
CA VAL A 12 -20.92 16.00 -41.21
C VAL A 12 -20.28 17.07 -40.33
N ASN A 13 -18.99 17.31 -40.50
CA ASN A 13 -18.24 18.26 -39.65
C ASN A 13 -18.73 19.70 -39.80
N VAL A 14 -19.23 20.07 -40.98
CA VAL A 14 -19.73 21.41 -41.28
C VAL A 14 -21.24 21.46 -41.06
N TYR A 15 -21.66 22.16 -40.01
CA TYR A 15 -23.08 22.29 -39.64
C TYR A 15 -23.95 22.83 -40.78
N GLU A 16 -23.45 23.80 -41.56
CA GLU A 16 -24.20 24.36 -42.68
C GLU A 16 -24.53 23.32 -43.77
N LEU A 17 -23.61 22.39 -44.06
CA LEU A 17 -23.84 21.34 -45.06
C LEU A 17 -24.93 20.36 -44.61
N THR A 18 -25.07 20.15 -43.29
CA THR A 18 -26.18 19.37 -42.72
C THR A 18 -27.50 20.14 -42.86
N LYS A 19 -27.50 21.41 -42.44
CA LYS A 19 -28.71 22.24 -42.34
C LYS A 19 -29.29 22.66 -43.70
N LYS A 20 -28.43 23.02 -44.65
CA LYS A 20 -28.83 23.60 -45.96
C LYS A 20 -28.84 22.55 -47.07
N ASN A 21 -27.87 21.63 -47.06
CA ASN A 21 -27.65 20.68 -48.15
C ASN A 21 -28.01 19.23 -47.79
N HIS A 22 -28.40 18.97 -46.54
CA HIS A 22 -28.79 17.63 -46.06
C HIS A 22 -27.73 16.56 -46.36
N PHE A 23 -26.45 16.92 -46.23
CA PHE A 23 -25.32 16.00 -46.47
C PHE A 23 -25.23 14.85 -45.46
N ASP A 24 -26.02 14.92 -44.38
CA ASP A 24 -26.20 13.85 -43.41
C ASP A 24 -27.18 12.76 -43.89
N ILE A 25 -27.92 12.97 -44.98
CA ILE A 25 -28.81 11.93 -45.54
C ILE A 25 -27.98 10.96 -46.37
N SER A 26 -27.87 9.73 -45.90
CA SER A 26 -27.12 8.68 -46.58
C SER A 26 -27.73 8.31 -47.94
N LEU A 27 -26.93 7.76 -48.86
CA LEU A 27 -27.44 7.24 -50.13
C LEU A 27 -28.55 6.20 -49.91
N PHE A 28 -28.41 5.36 -48.88
CA PHE A 28 -29.42 4.37 -48.49
C PHE A 28 -30.75 5.03 -48.12
N GLU A 29 -30.73 6.04 -47.25
CA GLU A 29 -31.92 6.81 -46.85
C GLU A 29 -32.54 7.55 -48.06
N ARG A 30 -31.71 8.11 -48.96
CA ARG A 30 -32.20 8.74 -50.19
C ARG A 30 -32.97 7.76 -51.07
N LEU A 31 -32.47 6.54 -51.27
CA LEU A 31 -33.16 5.53 -52.08
C LEU A 31 -34.49 5.11 -51.45
N ILE A 32 -34.53 4.93 -50.13
CA ILE A 32 -35.77 4.63 -49.40
C ILE A 32 -36.79 5.75 -49.57
N ASN A 33 -36.36 7.02 -49.41
CA ASN A 33 -37.24 8.18 -49.53
C ASN A 33 -37.80 8.36 -50.95
N VAL A 34 -37.11 7.87 -51.99
CA VAL A 34 -37.58 7.89 -53.39
C VAL A 34 -38.47 6.66 -53.70
N GLY A 35 -38.72 5.79 -52.72
CA GLY A 35 -39.63 4.64 -52.88
C GLY A 35 -38.98 3.43 -53.55
N VAL A 36 -37.64 3.33 -53.53
CA VAL A 36 -36.96 2.10 -53.99
C VAL A 36 -37.38 0.94 -53.07
N PRO A 37 -37.86 -0.19 -53.63
CA PRO A 37 -38.26 -1.34 -52.84
C PRO A 37 -37.09 -1.84 -51.97
N PHE A 38 -37.38 -2.14 -50.71
CA PHE A 38 -36.41 -2.71 -49.78
C PHE A 38 -37.04 -3.85 -48.98
N ALA A 39 -36.21 -4.78 -48.52
CA ALA A 39 -36.60 -5.81 -47.58
C ALA A 39 -36.23 -5.36 -46.16
N ARG A 40 -37.09 -5.62 -45.17
CA ARG A 40 -36.83 -5.35 -43.75
C ARG A 40 -36.75 -6.66 -42.96
N LEU A 41 -35.75 -6.77 -42.10
CA LEU A 41 -35.65 -7.85 -41.11
C LEU A 41 -36.39 -7.42 -39.83
N ASN A 42 -37.56 -8.01 -39.60
CA ASN A 42 -38.47 -7.59 -38.53
C ASN A 42 -38.30 -8.35 -37.20
N THR A 43 -37.50 -9.41 -37.17
CA THR A 43 -37.28 -10.22 -35.97
C THR A 43 -35.94 -9.88 -35.33
N GLN A 44 -35.96 -9.36 -34.10
CA GLN A 44 -34.76 -9.00 -33.35
C GLN A 44 -34.26 -10.16 -32.48
N LEU A 45 -32.94 -10.31 -32.39
CA LEU A 45 -32.26 -11.38 -31.64
C LEU A 45 -31.35 -10.88 -30.51
N ARG A 46 -31.41 -9.58 -30.18
CA ARG A 46 -30.47 -8.93 -29.24
C ARG A 46 -31.07 -8.73 -27.86
N MET A 47 -32.23 -8.08 -27.79
CA MET A 47 -32.75 -7.47 -26.58
C MET A 47 -33.80 -8.38 -25.95
N ARG A 48 -33.82 -8.49 -24.63
CA ARG A 48 -34.99 -9.02 -23.92
C ARG A 48 -36.25 -8.21 -24.24
N PRO A 49 -37.46 -8.82 -24.21
CA PRO A 49 -38.72 -8.12 -24.48
C PRO A 49 -38.93 -6.85 -23.65
N GLU A 50 -38.43 -6.86 -22.40
CA GLU A 50 -38.47 -5.73 -21.47
C GLU A 50 -37.69 -4.50 -21.97
N VAL A 51 -36.61 -4.72 -22.74
CA VAL A 51 -35.81 -3.67 -23.36
C VAL A 51 -36.38 -3.33 -24.74
N SER A 52 -36.68 -4.33 -25.57
CA SER A 52 -37.12 -4.12 -26.97
C SER A 52 -38.43 -3.34 -27.05
N GLN A 53 -39.33 -3.49 -26.08
CA GLN A 53 -40.58 -2.71 -26.02
C GLN A 53 -40.36 -1.19 -26.01
N LEU A 54 -39.22 -0.70 -25.53
CA LEU A 54 -38.91 0.73 -25.50
C LEU A 54 -38.58 1.27 -26.90
N VAL A 55 -38.14 0.41 -27.82
CA VAL A 55 -37.80 0.80 -29.18
C VAL A 55 -38.89 0.47 -30.21
N LYS A 56 -39.87 -0.36 -29.86
CA LYS A 56 -40.93 -0.78 -30.78
C LYS A 56 -41.71 0.38 -31.41
N HIS A 57 -41.84 1.52 -30.72
CA HIS A 57 -42.59 2.66 -31.25
C HIS A 57 -41.90 3.36 -32.43
N PHE A 58 -40.57 3.23 -32.57
CA PHE A 58 -39.82 3.77 -33.72
C PHE A 58 -40.01 2.89 -34.97
N TYR A 59 -40.22 1.59 -34.76
CA TYR A 59 -40.38 0.60 -35.82
C TYR A 59 -41.87 0.23 -36.00
N VAL A 60 -42.66 1.17 -36.53
CA VAL A 60 -44.13 1.07 -36.66
C VAL A 60 -44.57 -0.17 -37.45
N ASP A 61 -43.80 -0.62 -38.45
CA ASP A 61 -44.14 -1.80 -39.27
C ASP A 61 -43.80 -3.15 -38.60
N GLY A 62 -43.62 -3.16 -37.27
CA GLY A 62 -43.61 -4.37 -36.44
C GLY A 62 -42.23 -4.96 -36.19
N LEU A 63 -41.59 -4.57 -35.08
CA LEU A 63 -40.43 -5.27 -34.51
C LEU A 63 -40.88 -6.40 -33.58
N THR A 64 -40.49 -7.64 -33.90
CA THR A 64 -40.86 -8.86 -33.16
C THR A 64 -39.65 -9.47 -32.44
N ASP A 65 -39.89 -10.10 -31.29
CA ASP A 65 -38.84 -10.70 -30.47
C ASP A 65 -38.69 -12.19 -30.79
N HIS A 66 -37.47 -12.62 -31.15
CA HIS A 66 -37.17 -14.04 -31.33
C HIS A 66 -37.20 -14.81 -30.00
N ASP A 67 -37.63 -16.07 -29.98
CA ASP A 67 -37.76 -16.85 -28.72
C ASP A 67 -36.45 -16.96 -27.93
N ARG A 68 -35.31 -17.00 -28.63
CA ARG A 68 -33.96 -16.94 -28.02
C ARG A 68 -33.80 -15.81 -27.00
N VAL A 69 -34.33 -14.61 -27.27
CA VAL A 69 -34.14 -13.47 -26.35
C VAL A 69 -35.00 -13.58 -25.10
N LYS A 70 -36.05 -14.41 -25.12
CA LYS A 70 -36.90 -14.68 -23.95
C LYS A 70 -36.22 -15.62 -22.96
N ALA A 71 -35.20 -16.35 -23.41
CA ALA A 71 -34.41 -17.29 -22.61
C ALA A 71 -33.19 -16.64 -21.92
N TYR A 72 -32.94 -15.34 -22.13
CA TYR A 72 -31.87 -14.64 -21.42
C TYR A 72 -32.17 -14.51 -19.93
N ASP A 73 -31.13 -14.63 -19.11
CA ASP A 73 -31.24 -14.51 -17.67
C ASP A 73 -31.72 -13.12 -17.24
N ARG A 74 -32.29 -13.06 -16.04
CA ARG A 74 -32.57 -11.80 -15.35
C ARG A 74 -31.31 -11.21 -14.77
N VAL A 75 -31.27 -9.88 -14.72
CA VAL A 75 -30.14 -9.16 -14.13
C VAL A 75 -30.11 -9.43 -12.63
N GLY A 76 -29.09 -10.11 -12.13
CA GLY A 76 -28.98 -10.41 -10.71
C GLY A 76 -28.50 -9.21 -9.90
N GLY A 77 -28.95 -9.16 -8.64
CA GLY A 77 -28.67 -8.04 -7.73
C GLY A 77 -29.71 -6.92 -7.79
N VAL A 78 -30.64 -6.96 -8.75
CA VAL A 78 -31.63 -5.91 -9.01
C VAL A 78 -32.98 -6.55 -9.27
N ALA A 79 -34.05 -5.90 -8.82
CA ALA A 79 -35.39 -6.47 -8.90
C ALA A 79 -35.99 -6.43 -10.32
N THR A 80 -35.47 -5.56 -11.19
CA THR A 80 -35.99 -5.32 -12.54
C THR A 80 -34.87 -5.21 -13.57
N ASP A 81 -35.11 -5.77 -14.75
CA ASP A 81 -34.17 -5.74 -15.88
C ASP A 81 -34.08 -4.35 -16.55
N VAL A 82 -35.16 -3.57 -16.46
CA VAL A 82 -35.22 -2.20 -16.99
C VAL A 82 -35.73 -1.26 -15.92
N TYR A 83 -35.00 -0.18 -15.67
CA TYR A 83 -35.41 0.82 -14.69
C TYR A 83 -34.87 2.21 -15.02
N PHE A 84 -35.70 3.24 -14.79
CA PHE A 84 -35.32 4.65 -14.90
C PHE A 84 -35.21 5.27 -13.50
N VAL A 85 -34.00 5.64 -13.11
CA VAL A 85 -33.73 6.37 -11.86
C VAL A 85 -33.97 7.85 -12.13
N ASP A 86 -35.11 8.33 -11.64
CA ASP A 86 -35.56 9.71 -11.81
C ASP A 86 -34.93 10.64 -10.76
N HIS A 87 -34.27 11.72 -11.20
CA HIS A 87 -33.71 12.72 -10.31
C HIS A 87 -33.88 14.16 -10.83
N ARG A 88 -33.63 15.14 -9.96
CA ARG A 88 -33.67 16.57 -10.29
C ARG A 88 -32.31 17.27 -10.12
N GLU A 89 -31.25 16.50 -9.90
CA GLU A 89 -29.87 17.00 -9.80
C GLU A 89 -29.44 17.70 -11.09
N LYS A 90 -28.82 18.88 -10.97
CA LYS A 90 -28.56 19.80 -12.09
C LYS A 90 -27.32 19.42 -12.88
N GLU A 91 -27.38 19.66 -14.19
CA GLU A 91 -26.21 19.54 -15.06
C GLU A 91 -25.16 20.63 -14.79
N GLN A 92 -23.91 20.34 -15.12
CA GLN A 92 -22.77 21.26 -15.09
C GLN A 92 -22.21 21.43 -16.50
N ALA A 93 -21.74 22.64 -16.81
CA ALA A 93 -21.01 22.89 -18.05
C ALA A 93 -19.63 22.20 -18.01
N PHE A 94 -19.16 21.76 -19.17
CA PHE A 94 -17.81 21.23 -19.39
C PHE A 94 -17.28 21.74 -20.73
N GLU A 95 -15.96 21.78 -20.91
CA GLU A 95 -15.23 22.27 -22.09
C GLU A 95 -16.06 22.29 -23.40
N GLY A 96 -16.13 23.47 -24.04
CA GLY A 96 -16.92 23.68 -25.25
C GLY A 96 -18.42 23.56 -25.01
N THR A 97 -19.09 22.72 -25.81
CA THR A 97 -20.55 22.49 -25.74
C THR A 97 -20.92 21.25 -24.92
N SER A 98 -19.94 20.61 -24.26
CA SER A 98 -20.16 19.39 -23.50
C SER A 98 -20.84 19.66 -22.15
N LYS A 99 -21.45 18.61 -21.58
CA LYS A 99 -22.17 18.66 -20.30
C LYS A 99 -21.78 17.47 -19.44
N ARG A 100 -21.92 17.62 -18.13
CA ARG A 100 -21.71 16.55 -17.15
C ARG A 100 -22.71 16.65 -16.00
N ASN A 101 -22.98 15.54 -15.34
CA ASN A 101 -23.84 15.43 -14.18
C ASN A 101 -23.16 14.51 -13.17
N ASP A 102 -22.68 15.07 -12.06
CA ASP A 102 -21.90 14.34 -11.06
C ASP A 102 -22.72 13.30 -10.31
N PHE A 103 -24.01 13.57 -10.08
CA PHE A 103 -24.92 12.60 -9.47
C PHE A 103 -25.04 11.35 -10.34
N GLU A 104 -25.40 11.52 -11.61
CA GLU A 104 -25.52 10.40 -12.54
C GLU A 104 -24.18 9.66 -12.70
N ALA A 105 -23.06 10.39 -12.74
CA ALA A 105 -21.75 9.79 -12.94
C ALA A 105 -21.35 8.88 -11.77
N ARG A 106 -21.56 9.34 -10.53
CA ARG A 106 -21.30 8.55 -9.32
C ARG A 106 -22.23 7.35 -9.22
N PHE A 107 -23.53 7.56 -9.47
CA PHE A 107 -24.52 6.49 -9.40
C PHE A 107 -24.21 5.40 -10.44
N ALA A 108 -23.93 5.78 -11.69
CA ALA A 108 -23.58 4.84 -12.75
C ALA A 108 -22.32 4.03 -12.41
N ALA A 109 -21.27 4.70 -11.91
CA ALA A 109 -20.04 4.03 -11.49
C ALA A 109 -20.30 3.03 -10.35
N ARG A 110 -21.03 3.43 -9.31
CA ARG A 110 -21.38 2.56 -8.18
C ARG A 110 -22.26 1.39 -8.56
N LEU A 111 -23.24 1.61 -9.44
CA LEU A 111 -24.10 0.54 -9.96
C LEU A 111 -23.28 -0.47 -10.77
N ALA A 112 -22.39 -0.01 -11.64
CA ALA A 112 -21.49 -0.89 -12.39
C ALA A 112 -20.61 -1.73 -11.45
N SER A 113 -19.94 -1.09 -10.49
CA SER A 113 -19.11 -1.79 -9.50
C SER A 113 -19.93 -2.75 -8.63
N TYR A 114 -21.18 -2.42 -8.30
CA TYR A 114 -22.09 -3.32 -7.59
C TYR A 114 -22.41 -4.57 -8.42
N LEU A 115 -22.81 -4.41 -9.69
CA LEU A 115 -23.17 -5.52 -10.57
C LEU A 115 -21.98 -6.46 -10.86
N VAL A 116 -20.74 -5.95 -10.90
CA VAL A 116 -19.55 -6.82 -11.00
C VAL A 116 -19.33 -7.60 -9.69
N ARG A 117 -19.53 -6.94 -8.53
CA ARG A 117 -19.39 -7.61 -7.21
C ARG A 117 -20.44 -8.69 -6.97
N THR A 118 -21.60 -8.65 -7.63
CA THR A 118 -22.58 -9.75 -7.55
C THR A 118 -22.14 -11.02 -8.27
N GLN A 119 -20.96 -11.02 -8.92
CA GLN A 119 -20.34 -12.16 -9.62
C GLN A 119 -21.18 -12.78 -10.75
N GLN A 120 -22.24 -12.11 -11.20
CA GLN A 120 -22.96 -12.52 -12.42
C GLN A 120 -22.32 -11.95 -13.69
N TYR A 121 -21.69 -10.79 -13.58
CA TYR A 121 -21.17 -10.03 -14.69
C TYR A 121 -19.69 -9.73 -14.51
N ASN A 122 -18.93 -9.90 -15.59
CA ASN A 122 -17.59 -9.34 -15.66
C ASN A 122 -17.68 -7.84 -15.99
N ALA A 123 -16.62 -7.09 -15.74
CA ALA A 123 -16.60 -5.66 -16.07
C ALA A 123 -16.86 -5.41 -17.57
N GLU A 124 -16.37 -6.30 -18.44
CA GLU A 124 -16.59 -6.25 -19.89
C GLU A 124 -18.05 -6.48 -20.33
N ASP A 125 -18.87 -7.13 -19.51
CA ASP A 125 -20.29 -7.37 -19.76
C ASP A 125 -21.16 -6.11 -19.51
N ILE A 126 -20.55 -5.03 -19.00
CA ILE A 126 -21.23 -3.79 -18.63
C ILE A 126 -20.70 -2.64 -19.47
N THR A 127 -21.61 -1.85 -20.03
CA THR A 127 -21.28 -0.59 -20.70
C THR A 127 -22.00 0.60 -20.08
N LEU A 128 -21.24 1.64 -19.77
CA LEU A 128 -21.75 2.94 -19.35
C LEU A 128 -21.81 3.86 -20.57
N LEU A 129 -23.04 4.19 -20.97
CA LEU A 129 -23.33 4.96 -22.18
C LEU A 129 -23.75 6.38 -21.81
N THR A 130 -23.27 7.37 -22.57
CA THR A 130 -23.65 8.77 -22.34
C THR A 130 -23.55 9.60 -23.63
N PRO A 131 -24.41 10.62 -23.84
CA PRO A 131 -24.32 11.51 -25.00
C PRO A 131 -23.11 12.48 -24.97
N TYR A 132 -22.52 12.75 -23.79
CA TYR A 132 -21.52 13.83 -23.65
C TYR A 132 -20.14 13.31 -23.26
N ILE A 133 -19.10 13.82 -23.95
CA ILE A 133 -17.70 13.50 -23.66
C ILE A 133 -17.30 13.93 -22.24
N GLY A 134 -17.80 15.07 -21.75
CA GLY A 134 -17.56 15.53 -20.38
C GLY A 134 -18.06 14.52 -19.33
N GLN A 135 -19.24 13.94 -19.57
CA GLN A 135 -19.78 12.89 -18.72
C GLN A 135 -18.98 11.58 -18.82
N LYS A 136 -18.57 11.18 -20.03
CA LYS A 136 -17.70 10.00 -20.24
C LYS A 136 -16.43 10.10 -19.42
N ARG A 137 -15.76 11.27 -19.42
CA ARG A 137 -14.56 11.54 -18.61
C ARG A 137 -14.87 11.47 -17.10
N LEU A 138 -15.98 12.07 -16.68
CA LEU A 138 -16.37 12.09 -15.26
C LEU A 138 -16.68 10.69 -14.72
N ILE A 139 -17.45 9.89 -15.45
CA ILE A 139 -17.75 8.49 -15.09
C ILE A 139 -16.47 7.68 -14.95
N ARG A 140 -15.55 7.77 -15.92
CA ARG A 140 -14.24 7.07 -15.86
C ARG A 140 -13.46 7.46 -14.60
N SER A 141 -13.42 8.75 -14.27
CA SER A 141 -12.71 9.22 -13.07
C SER A 141 -13.26 8.64 -11.77
N HIS A 142 -14.58 8.42 -11.67
CA HIS A 142 -15.21 7.80 -10.50
C HIS A 142 -14.95 6.29 -10.44
N LEU A 143 -14.99 5.59 -11.58
CA LEU A 143 -14.61 4.17 -11.66
C LEU A 143 -13.15 3.96 -11.22
N ASP A 144 -12.23 4.80 -11.69
CA ASP A 144 -10.81 4.72 -11.32
C ASP A 144 -10.55 5.08 -9.84
N GLY A 145 -11.37 5.97 -9.27
CA GLY A 145 -11.29 6.33 -7.85
C GLY A 145 -11.73 5.20 -6.91
N ASP A 146 -12.78 4.47 -7.30
CA ASP A 146 -13.30 3.33 -6.53
C ASP A 146 -12.35 2.13 -6.52
N LEU A 147 -11.52 2.00 -7.55
CA LEU A 147 -10.44 1.02 -7.63
C LEU A 147 -9.34 1.21 -6.59
N LYS A 148 -9.01 2.47 -6.27
CA LYS A 148 -7.93 2.77 -5.31
C LYS A 148 -8.36 2.54 -3.87
N ARG A 149 -9.67 2.43 -3.59
CA ARG A 149 -10.24 2.31 -2.25
C ARG A 149 -10.68 0.90 -1.89
N SER A 150 -10.80 0.00 -2.86
CA SER A 150 -11.24 -1.37 -2.63
C SER A 150 -10.01 -2.29 -2.57
N ALA A 151 -9.75 -2.89 -1.40
CA ALA A 151 -8.68 -3.88 -1.22
C ALA A 151 -8.88 -5.13 -2.11
N ASP A 152 -10.08 -5.32 -2.66
CA ASP A 152 -10.50 -6.50 -3.41
C ASP A 152 -10.20 -6.45 -4.91
N GLY A 153 -9.41 -5.49 -5.41
CA GLY A 153 -8.74 -5.60 -6.72
C GLY A 153 -9.62 -5.78 -7.96
N VAL A 154 -10.95 -5.57 -7.87
CA VAL A 154 -11.86 -5.70 -9.03
C VAL A 154 -11.63 -4.51 -9.96
N LYS A 155 -10.64 -4.60 -10.86
CA LYS A 155 -10.42 -3.66 -11.98
C LYS A 155 -11.75 -3.38 -12.67
N ALA A 156 -12.24 -2.15 -12.56
CA ALA A 156 -13.46 -1.68 -13.16
C ALA A 156 -13.15 -1.40 -14.63
N GLY A 157 -12.96 -2.48 -15.39
CA GLY A 157 -12.81 -2.47 -16.84
C GLY A 157 -14.12 -2.19 -17.58
N ALA A 158 -15.13 -1.64 -16.89
CA ALA A 158 -16.42 -1.35 -17.47
C ALA A 158 -16.27 -0.29 -18.55
N ARG A 159 -16.79 -0.59 -19.73
CA ARG A 159 -16.57 0.23 -20.91
C ARG A 159 -17.40 1.52 -20.81
N VAL A 160 -16.74 2.68 -20.81
CA VAL A 160 -17.43 4.00 -20.85
C VAL A 160 -17.28 4.63 -22.22
N VAL A 161 -18.39 4.89 -22.90
CA VAL A 161 -18.45 5.31 -24.31
C VAL A 161 -19.55 6.32 -24.58
N THR A 162 -19.42 7.05 -25.69
CA THR A 162 -20.50 7.94 -26.14
C THR A 162 -21.49 7.21 -27.03
N ILE A 163 -22.73 7.70 -27.13
CA ILE A 163 -23.77 7.12 -28.01
C ILE A 163 -23.27 7.02 -29.46
N ASP A 164 -22.63 8.08 -29.95
CA ASP A 164 -22.14 8.12 -31.32
C ASP A 164 -20.99 7.11 -31.56
N ASP A 165 -20.16 6.84 -30.55
CA ASP A 165 -19.03 5.91 -30.65
C ASP A 165 -19.46 4.44 -30.45
N TYR A 166 -20.72 4.18 -30.08
CA TYR A 166 -21.22 2.85 -29.70
C TYR A 166 -22.11 2.20 -30.76
N GLN A 167 -22.08 2.72 -31.99
CA GLN A 167 -22.92 2.21 -33.07
C GLN A 167 -22.47 0.80 -33.49
N GLY A 168 -23.44 -0.11 -33.63
CA GLY A 168 -23.18 -1.50 -34.04
C GLY A 168 -22.69 -2.40 -32.91
N GLU A 169 -22.45 -1.85 -31.72
CA GLU A 169 -22.04 -2.60 -30.55
C GLU A 169 -23.24 -2.94 -29.66
N GLU A 170 -23.06 -3.92 -28.78
CA GLU A 170 -24.04 -4.39 -27.81
C GLU A 170 -23.33 -4.92 -26.55
N ASN A 171 -24.05 -4.96 -25.43
CA ASN A 171 -23.55 -5.60 -24.21
C ASN A 171 -24.67 -6.21 -23.37
N LYS A 172 -24.34 -7.08 -22.40
CA LYS A 172 -25.34 -7.69 -21.52
C LYS A 172 -26.11 -6.63 -20.74
N VAL A 173 -25.39 -5.74 -20.06
CA VAL A 173 -25.98 -4.64 -19.30
C VAL A 173 -25.50 -3.29 -19.80
N VAL A 174 -26.44 -2.36 -20.01
CA VAL A 174 -26.14 -0.96 -20.35
C VAL A 174 -26.68 -0.04 -19.26
N ILE A 175 -25.82 0.84 -18.77
CA ILE A 175 -26.19 1.93 -17.86
C ILE A 175 -26.10 3.24 -18.64
N LEU A 176 -27.23 3.87 -18.91
CA LEU A 176 -27.34 5.09 -19.68
C LEU A 176 -27.46 6.31 -18.77
N SER A 177 -26.52 7.24 -18.86
CA SER A 177 -26.60 8.56 -18.23
C SER A 177 -27.05 9.60 -19.25
N LEU A 178 -28.21 10.22 -19.03
CA LEU A 178 -28.80 11.23 -19.92
C LEU A 178 -28.23 12.63 -19.73
N VAL A 179 -27.64 12.91 -18.55
CA VAL A 179 -26.91 14.12 -18.16
C VAL A 179 -27.76 15.37 -18.01
N ARG A 180 -28.69 15.60 -18.93
CA ARG A 180 -29.39 16.87 -19.06
C ARG A 180 -30.40 17.06 -17.95
N SER A 181 -30.29 18.20 -17.28
CA SER A 181 -31.17 18.60 -16.18
C SER A 181 -30.98 20.11 -15.98
N ASN A 182 -31.78 20.89 -16.71
CA ASN A 182 -31.65 22.35 -16.79
C ASN A 182 -33.00 23.07 -16.74
N LYS A 183 -32.98 24.33 -16.29
CA LYS A 183 -34.19 25.18 -16.16
C LYS A 183 -34.90 25.44 -17.49
N ALA A 184 -34.17 25.41 -18.60
CA ALA A 184 -34.72 25.67 -19.93
C ALA A 184 -35.49 24.46 -20.51
N ARG A 185 -35.54 23.33 -19.78
CA ARG A 185 -36.15 22.06 -20.21
C ARG A 185 -35.70 21.59 -21.59
N LYS A 186 -34.44 21.85 -21.95
CA LYS A 186 -33.88 21.43 -23.25
C LYS A 186 -33.11 20.12 -23.10
N VAL A 187 -33.54 19.09 -23.82
CA VAL A 187 -32.86 17.79 -23.93
C VAL A 187 -31.62 17.86 -24.85
N GLY A 188 -31.61 18.74 -25.85
CA GLY A 188 -30.50 18.86 -26.80
C GLY A 188 -30.23 17.57 -27.56
N PHE A 189 -28.98 17.10 -27.57
CA PHE A 189 -28.52 15.96 -28.37
C PHE A 189 -29.23 14.62 -28.06
N THR A 190 -29.84 14.47 -26.89
CA THR A 190 -30.60 13.28 -26.52
C THR A 190 -32.04 13.30 -27.02
N GLY A 191 -32.52 14.40 -27.62
CA GLY A 191 -33.83 14.46 -28.27
C GLY A 191 -33.81 14.07 -29.75
N ILE A 192 -32.64 13.76 -30.31
CA ILE A 192 -32.54 13.31 -31.70
C ILE A 192 -32.96 11.84 -31.75
N GLU A 193 -34.05 11.55 -32.46
CA GLU A 193 -34.68 10.23 -32.58
C GLU A 193 -33.66 9.09 -32.76
N ASN A 194 -32.79 9.22 -33.75
CA ASN A 194 -31.78 8.20 -34.10
C ASN A 194 -30.85 7.88 -32.92
N ARG A 195 -30.55 8.87 -32.07
CA ARG A 195 -29.72 8.71 -30.86
C ARG A 195 -30.50 8.07 -29.72
N VAL A 196 -31.80 8.34 -29.60
CA VAL A 196 -32.68 7.67 -28.64
C VAL A 196 -32.76 6.18 -28.97
N ILE A 197 -32.99 5.84 -30.24
CA ILE A 197 -33.00 4.45 -30.72
C ILE A 197 -31.67 3.77 -30.39
N VAL A 198 -30.55 4.41 -30.71
CA VAL A 198 -29.22 3.86 -30.41
C VAL A 198 -28.99 3.74 -28.91
N ALA A 199 -29.47 4.65 -28.07
CA ALA A 199 -29.27 4.55 -26.63
C ALA A 199 -30.11 3.42 -25.98
N MET A 200 -31.32 3.17 -26.48
CA MET A 200 -32.25 2.18 -25.93
C MET A 200 -31.99 0.74 -26.44
N SER A 201 -31.30 0.57 -27.57
CA SER A 201 -31.20 -0.72 -28.29
C SER A 201 -29.91 -1.52 -28.07
N ARG A 202 -29.11 -1.17 -27.06
CA ARG A 202 -27.74 -1.71 -26.85
C ARG A 202 -27.63 -2.77 -25.77
N ALA A 203 -28.59 -2.80 -24.87
CA ALA A 203 -28.67 -3.78 -23.80
C ALA A 203 -29.27 -5.10 -24.32
N LYS A 204 -28.64 -6.22 -23.97
CA LYS A 204 -29.22 -7.55 -24.23
C LYS A 204 -30.13 -7.98 -23.10
N GLU A 205 -29.65 -7.88 -21.87
CA GLU A 205 -30.32 -8.36 -20.65
C GLU A 205 -30.90 -7.21 -19.83
N GLY A 206 -30.12 -6.15 -19.58
CA GLY A 206 -30.48 -5.09 -18.64
C GLY A 206 -30.20 -3.66 -19.11
N LEU A 207 -31.17 -2.75 -18.91
CA LEU A 207 -31.04 -1.33 -19.23
C LEU A 207 -31.41 -0.44 -18.04
N TYR A 208 -30.42 0.29 -17.51
CA TYR A 208 -30.62 1.23 -16.39
C TYR A 208 -30.41 2.66 -16.87
N ILE A 209 -31.44 3.49 -16.79
CA ILE A 209 -31.42 4.87 -17.29
C ILE A 209 -31.36 5.82 -16.11
N LEU A 210 -30.47 6.80 -16.15
CA LEU A 210 -30.34 7.87 -15.18
C LEU A 210 -30.71 9.19 -15.87
N GLY A 211 -31.67 9.92 -15.32
CA GLY A 211 -32.03 11.22 -15.88
C GLY A 211 -33.15 11.94 -15.15
N ASN A 212 -33.52 13.08 -15.70
CA ASN A 212 -34.61 13.91 -15.20
C ASN A 212 -35.88 13.69 -16.05
N ALA A 213 -36.74 12.77 -15.61
CA ALA A 213 -37.91 12.35 -16.38
C ALA A 213 -38.83 13.51 -16.75
N GLU A 214 -39.22 14.35 -15.78
CA GLU A 214 -40.09 15.51 -15.99
C GLU A 214 -39.57 16.45 -17.08
N MET A 215 -38.24 16.60 -17.17
CA MET A 215 -37.63 17.40 -18.22
C MET A 215 -37.71 16.71 -19.59
N PHE A 216 -37.43 15.41 -19.63
CA PHE A 216 -37.38 14.63 -20.86
C PHE A 216 -38.75 14.38 -21.47
N GLU A 217 -39.83 14.35 -20.68
CA GLU A 217 -41.21 14.21 -21.17
C GLU A 217 -41.69 15.31 -22.10
N ASN A 218 -41.00 16.45 -22.14
CA ASN A 218 -41.34 17.52 -23.09
C ASN A 218 -40.88 17.20 -24.53
N GLU A 219 -40.24 16.05 -24.76
CA GLU A 219 -39.85 15.56 -26.08
C GLU A 219 -40.68 14.32 -26.43
N ALA A 220 -41.21 14.27 -27.65
CA ALA A 220 -42.24 13.32 -28.07
C ALA A 220 -41.82 11.84 -27.92
N ASN A 221 -40.59 11.50 -28.29
CA ASN A 221 -40.11 10.12 -28.18
C ASN A 221 -39.92 9.72 -26.71
N TRP A 222 -39.36 10.62 -25.90
CA TRP A 222 -39.19 10.41 -24.46
C TRP A 222 -40.50 10.35 -23.69
N GLU A 223 -41.52 11.11 -24.09
CA GLU A 223 -42.88 11.03 -23.53
C GLU A 223 -43.42 9.60 -23.61
N VAL A 224 -43.35 8.97 -24.80
CA VAL A 224 -43.81 7.59 -25.01
C VAL A 224 -43.01 6.59 -24.17
N ILE A 225 -41.69 6.74 -24.11
CA ILE A 225 -40.80 5.87 -23.33
C ILE A 225 -41.08 6.00 -21.83
N ILE A 226 -41.20 7.22 -21.31
CA ILE A 226 -41.42 7.49 -19.89
C ILE A 226 -42.84 7.05 -19.47
N ALA A 227 -43.86 7.32 -20.30
CA ALA A 227 -45.22 6.84 -20.06
C ALA A 227 -45.26 5.31 -19.97
N ARG A 228 -44.53 4.61 -20.85
CA ARG A 228 -44.40 3.14 -20.80
C ARG A 228 -43.74 2.66 -19.50
N LEU A 229 -42.64 3.29 -19.09
CA LEU A 229 -41.93 2.95 -17.86
C LEU A 229 -42.81 3.20 -16.61
N ARG A 230 -43.59 4.28 -16.59
CA ARG A 230 -44.57 4.56 -15.52
C ARG A 230 -45.67 3.51 -15.45
N ALA A 231 -46.26 3.14 -16.59
CA ALA A 231 -47.30 2.12 -16.64
C ALA A 231 -46.83 0.75 -16.10
N GLN A 232 -45.52 0.50 -16.12
CA GLN A 232 -44.90 -0.73 -15.62
C GLN A 232 -44.27 -0.60 -14.22
N ALA A 233 -44.41 0.56 -13.56
CA ALA A 233 -43.74 0.87 -12.29
C ALA A 233 -42.20 0.69 -12.35
N ARG A 234 -41.59 0.99 -13.50
CA ARG A 234 -40.14 0.87 -13.76
C ARG A 234 -39.42 2.23 -13.78
N ILE A 235 -39.95 3.18 -13.04
CA ILE A 235 -39.40 4.53 -12.94
C ILE A 235 -39.69 5.07 -11.54
N GLY A 236 -38.68 5.71 -10.95
CA GLY A 236 -38.79 6.29 -9.63
C GLY A 236 -37.47 6.83 -9.11
N PRO A 237 -37.46 7.43 -7.91
CA PRO A 237 -36.26 8.09 -7.37
C PRO A 237 -35.18 7.12 -6.89
N ALA A 238 -35.51 5.84 -6.71
CA ALA A 238 -34.59 4.82 -6.22
C ALA A 238 -34.70 3.54 -7.04
N LEU A 239 -33.57 2.90 -7.32
CA LEU A 239 -33.50 1.55 -7.89
C LEU A 239 -33.68 0.52 -6.75
N THR A 240 -34.47 -0.52 -7.00
CA THR A 240 -34.63 -1.62 -6.03
C THR A 240 -33.61 -2.72 -6.33
N LEU A 241 -32.68 -2.92 -5.40
CA LEU A 241 -31.75 -4.04 -5.37
C LEU A 241 -32.45 -5.27 -4.78
N GLN A 242 -32.10 -6.45 -5.29
CA GLN A 242 -32.60 -7.74 -4.79
C GLN A 242 -31.41 -8.65 -4.50
N CYS A 243 -31.31 -9.13 -3.27
CA CYS A 243 -30.22 -10.00 -2.87
C CYS A 243 -30.32 -11.37 -3.54
N ARG A 244 -29.20 -11.84 -4.13
CA ARG A 244 -29.15 -13.16 -4.80
C ARG A 244 -29.16 -14.33 -3.82
N VAL A 245 -28.62 -14.12 -2.62
CA VAL A 245 -28.57 -15.14 -1.55
C VAL A 245 -29.85 -15.14 -0.71
N HIS A 246 -30.47 -13.97 -0.54
CA HIS A 246 -31.71 -13.79 0.20
C HIS A 246 -32.78 -13.15 -0.70
N PRO A 247 -33.48 -13.93 -1.55
CA PRO A 247 -34.40 -13.39 -2.57
C PRO A 247 -35.56 -12.53 -2.03
N GLN A 248 -35.88 -12.66 -0.73
CA GLN A 248 -36.90 -11.88 -0.03
C GLN A 248 -36.41 -10.51 0.45
N GLN A 249 -35.10 -10.25 0.37
CA GLN A 249 -34.50 -9.00 0.83
C GLN A 249 -34.37 -8.02 -0.33
N PHE A 250 -34.95 -6.84 -0.13
CA PHE A 250 -34.96 -5.74 -1.08
C PHE A 250 -34.36 -4.50 -0.42
N GLU A 251 -33.52 -3.79 -1.15
CA GLU A 251 -32.90 -2.55 -0.70
C GLU A 251 -33.11 -1.47 -1.76
N GLN A 252 -33.46 -0.25 -1.34
CA GLN A 252 -33.60 0.87 -2.26
C GLN A 252 -32.32 1.70 -2.27
N VAL A 253 -31.82 2.00 -3.47
CA VAL A 253 -30.67 2.88 -3.68
C VAL A 253 -31.07 4.07 -4.56
N ALA A 254 -31.08 5.25 -3.95
CA ALA A 254 -31.41 6.51 -4.62
C ALA A 254 -30.16 7.31 -4.98
N ARG A 255 -29.06 7.13 -4.22
CA ARG A 255 -27.80 7.84 -4.39
C ARG A 255 -26.62 6.88 -4.39
N ALA A 256 -25.48 7.37 -4.85
CA ALA A 256 -24.24 6.60 -4.93
C ALA A 256 -23.77 6.10 -3.55
N GLU A 257 -24.04 6.86 -2.49
CA GLU A 257 -23.69 6.53 -1.12
C GLU A 257 -24.49 5.35 -0.57
N ASP A 258 -25.71 5.10 -1.07
CA ASP A 258 -26.56 4.01 -0.58
C ASP A 258 -25.96 2.63 -0.89
N PHE A 259 -25.16 2.53 -1.95
CA PHE A 259 -24.41 1.32 -2.31
C PHE A 259 -23.33 0.96 -1.28
N LEU A 260 -22.92 1.88 -0.40
CA LEU A 260 -21.95 1.60 0.67
C LEU A 260 -22.53 0.71 1.77
N HIS A 261 -23.85 0.79 1.99
CA HIS A 261 -24.56 -0.03 2.97
C HIS A 261 -24.90 -1.41 2.41
N VAL A 262 -25.05 -1.52 1.09
CA VAL A 262 -25.41 -2.75 0.39
C VAL A 262 -24.13 -3.39 -0.19
N LYS A 263 -23.42 -4.14 0.66
CA LYS A 263 -22.19 -4.84 0.27
C LYS A 263 -22.48 -6.22 -0.34
N ASP A 264 -21.57 -6.61 -1.24
CA ASP A 264 -21.25 -7.90 -1.90
C ASP A 264 -22.37 -8.92 -2.22
N GLY A 265 -23.33 -9.12 -1.33
CA GLY A 265 -24.49 -9.99 -1.55
C GLY A 265 -25.75 -9.24 -1.97
N GLY A 266 -25.80 -7.92 -1.81
CA GLY A 266 -26.99 -7.13 -2.15
C GLY A 266 -27.99 -6.93 -1.01
N CYS A 267 -27.63 -7.20 0.25
CA CYS A 267 -28.43 -6.86 1.42
C CYS A 267 -27.55 -6.61 2.66
N ARG A 268 -28.18 -6.18 3.76
CA ARG A 268 -27.51 -5.88 5.04
C ARG A 268 -27.49 -7.05 6.03
N LEU A 269 -28.07 -8.20 5.66
CA LEU A 269 -28.11 -9.35 6.56
C LEU A 269 -26.70 -9.92 6.78
N PRO A 270 -26.36 -10.37 8.00
CA PRO A 270 -25.10 -11.06 8.25
C PRO A 270 -25.08 -12.42 7.53
N CYS A 271 -23.92 -12.83 7.00
CA CYS A 271 -23.83 -14.11 6.26
C CYS A 271 -24.10 -15.32 7.16
N ARG A 272 -23.54 -15.33 8.38
CA ARG A 272 -23.71 -16.37 9.42
C ARG A 272 -23.31 -17.81 9.07
N ARG A 273 -22.90 -18.10 7.84
CA ARG A 273 -22.34 -19.40 7.42
C ARG A 273 -21.03 -19.66 8.15
N LEU A 274 -20.74 -20.93 8.43
CA LEU A 274 -19.47 -21.33 9.05
C LEU A 274 -18.37 -21.37 7.98
N LEU A 275 -17.20 -20.87 8.32
CA LEU A 275 -16.01 -20.91 7.47
C LEU A 275 -15.42 -22.32 7.51
N ASP A 276 -15.26 -22.95 6.34
CA ASP A 276 -14.82 -24.35 6.25
C ASP A 276 -13.43 -24.59 6.90
N ARG A 277 -12.56 -23.58 6.87
CA ARG A 277 -11.18 -23.67 7.39
C ARG A 277 -11.12 -23.69 8.93
N CYS A 278 -12.04 -23.02 9.62
CA CYS A 278 -11.93 -22.83 11.07
C CYS A 278 -13.21 -23.06 11.87
N GLY A 279 -14.35 -23.26 11.21
CA GLY A 279 -15.64 -23.46 11.86
C GLY A 279 -16.24 -22.20 12.49
N HIS A 280 -15.55 -21.05 12.44
CA HIS A 280 -16.12 -19.79 12.92
C HIS A 280 -17.17 -19.25 11.96
N ARG A 281 -18.12 -18.48 12.50
CA ARG A 281 -19.13 -17.77 11.68
C ARG A 281 -18.43 -16.70 10.84
N CYS A 282 -18.79 -16.63 9.56
CA CYS A 282 -18.32 -15.60 8.64
C CYS A 282 -18.54 -14.20 9.24
N PRO A 283 -17.49 -13.36 9.35
CA PRO A 283 -17.60 -12.01 9.93
C PRO A 283 -18.24 -11.01 8.98
N LEU A 284 -18.42 -11.37 7.70
CA LEU A 284 -18.97 -10.48 6.69
C LEU A 284 -20.50 -10.49 6.68
N ASN A 285 -21.05 -9.42 6.11
CA ASN A 285 -22.44 -9.41 5.67
C ASN A 285 -22.63 -10.37 4.50
N CYS A 286 -23.88 -10.56 4.09
CA CYS A 286 -24.24 -11.34 2.93
C CYS A 286 -23.31 -11.02 1.75
N HIS A 287 -22.72 -12.06 1.17
CA HIS A 287 -21.83 -11.98 0.04
C HIS A 287 -22.06 -13.18 -0.90
N VAL A 288 -21.70 -13.04 -2.17
CA VAL A 288 -21.84 -14.11 -3.18
C VAL A 288 -20.55 -14.92 -3.39
N PHE A 289 -19.40 -14.35 -3.03
CA PHE A 289 -18.11 -15.00 -3.25
C PHE A 289 -17.85 -16.12 -2.25
N ASP A 290 -16.90 -16.99 -2.58
CA ASP A 290 -16.58 -18.18 -1.80
C ASP A 290 -16.04 -17.82 -0.40
N HIS A 291 -16.53 -18.54 0.62
CA HIS A 291 -16.06 -18.44 2.00
C HIS A 291 -14.61 -18.88 2.15
N ALA A 292 -14.05 -19.62 1.20
CA ALA A 292 -12.64 -19.94 1.12
C ALA A 292 -11.71 -18.71 1.01
N GLN A 293 -12.25 -17.56 0.56
CA GLN A 293 -11.53 -16.29 0.41
C GLN A 293 -11.67 -15.38 1.65
N VAL A 294 -12.53 -15.74 2.60
CA VAL A 294 -12.82 -14.91 3.77
C VAL A 294 -11.79 -15.15 4.88
N CYS A 295 -11.12 -14.09 5.31
CA CYS A 295 -10.24 -14.12 6.49
C CYS A 295 -11.07 -14.01 7.77
N CYS A 296 -10.95 -15.01 8.65
CA CYS A 296 -11.60 -14.99 9.96
C CYS A 296 -10.89 -14.03 10.94
N ASP A 297 -11.60 -13.02 11.42
CA ASP A 297 -11.11 -12.00 12.37
C ASP A 297 -11.27 -12.41 13.85
N LYS A 298 -11.79 -13.60 14.14
CA LYS A 298 -11.95 -14.08 15.51
C LYS A 298 -10.62 -14.51 16.12
N PRO A 299 -10.49 -14.48 17.46
CA PRO A 299 -9.37 -15.12 18.14
C PRO A 299 -9.24 -16.60 17.75
N CYS A 300 -8.03 -17.11 17.68
CA CYS A 300 -7.78 -18.52 17.38
C CYS A 300 -8.12 -19.41 18.60
N ASP A 301 -9.15 -20.26 18.45
CA ASP A 301 -9.62 -21.19 19.47
C ASP A 301 -9.05 -22.62 19.34
N ARG A 302 -8.16 -22.85 18.37
CA ARG A 302 -7.55 -24.17 18.14
C ARG A 302 -6.62 -24.57 19.28
N ALA A 303 -6.60 -25.86 19.58
CA ALA A 303 -5.71 -26.44 20.58
C ALA A 303 -4.23 -26.23 20.20
N ARG A 304 -3.35 -26.07 21.20
CA ARG A 304 -1.92 -25.93 20.96
C ARG A 304 -1.27 -27.29 20.65
N PRO A 305 -0.31 -27.36 19.71
CA PRO A 305 0.29 -28.62 19.26
C PRO A 305 1.16 -29.29 20.33
N GLU A 306 1.74 -28.50 21.24
CA GLU A 306 2.61 -29.00 22.33
C GLU A 306 1.84 -29.36 23.61
N GLY A 307 0.50 -29.40 23.56
CA GLY A 307 -0.33 -29.75 24.71
C GLY A 307 -0.34 -28.71 25.84
N CYS A 308 0.26 -27.53 25.65
CA CYS A 308 0.19 -26.46 26.65
C CYS A 308 -1.24 -25.89 26.73
N GLY A 309 -1.76 -25.63 27.93
CA GLY A 309 -3.09 -25.04 28.16
C GLY A 309 -3.24 -23.55 27.81
N HIS A 310 -2.28 -22.97 27.08
CA HIS A 310 -2.27 -21.54 26.74
C HIS A 310 -3.13 -21.22 25.51
N ARG A 311 -3.92 -20.15 25.60
CA ARG A 311 -4.70 -19.63 24.47
C ARG A 311 -3.79 -19.04 23.38
N CYS A 312 -4.27 -19.06 22.14
CA CYS A 312 -3.58 -18.40 21.04
C CYS A 312 -3.81 -16.88 21.09
N SER A 313 -2.74 -16.10 20.85
CA SER A 313 -2.81 -14.63 20.80
C SER A 313 -3.03 -14.09 19.38
N HIS A 314 -2.99 -14.97 18.37
CA HIS A 314 -3.16 -14.61 16.96
C HIS A 314 -4.63 -14.66 16.54
N LEU A 315 -4.97 -13.87 15.53
CA LEU A 315 -6.25 -14.00 14.85
C LEU A 315 -6.33 -15.34 14.11
N CYS A 316 -7.55 -15.84 13.93
CA CYS A 316 -7.80 -17.15 13.32
C CYS A 316 -7.20 -17.23 11.91
N TRP A 317 -7.36 -16.18 11.10
CA TRP A 317 -6.82 -16.12 9.74
C TRP A 317 -5.28 -16.26 9.70
N GLU A 318 -4.57 -15.76 10.70
CA GLU A 318 -3.10 -15.88 10.82
C GLU A 318 -2.66 -17.32 11.11
N CYS A 319 -3.56 -18.13 11.68
CA CYS A 319 -3.31 -19.52 12.04
C CYS A 319 -3.86 -20.51 11.00
N THR A 320 -4.76 -20.10 10.10
CA THR A 320 -5.34 -20.96 9.08
C THR A 320 -4.46 -21.02 7.83
N ARG A 321 -3.85 -22.16 7.56
CA ARG A 321 -3.12 -22.44 6.30
C ARG A 321 -4.01 -23.20 5.31
N ALA A 322 -3.65 -23.17 4.03
CA ALA A 322 -4.33 -23.98 3.02
C ALA A 322 -4.29 -25.47 3.42
N GLY A 323 -5.46 -26.12 3.42
CA GLY A 323 -5.62 -27.52 3.85
C GLY A 323 -5.84 -27.73 5.35
N SER A 324 -5.81 -26.70 6.20
CA SER A 324 -6.15 -26.86 7.63
C SER A 324 -7.65 -26.95 7.87
N THR A 325 -8.04 -27.89 8.71
CA THR A 325 -9.40 -28.13 9.21
C THR A 325 -9.60 -27.48 10.59
N PRO A 326 -10.84 -27.35 11.08
CA PRO A 326 -11.11 -26.87 12.44
C PRO A 326 -10.52 -27.77 13.54
N GLU A 327 -10.32 -29.05 13.25
CA GLU A 327 -9.82 -30.08 14.18
C GLU A 327 -8.29 -30.04 14.33
N ASP A 328 -7.59 -29.43 13.37
CA ASP A 328 -6.13 -29.35 13.40
C ASP A 328 -5.65 -28.44 14.56
N PRO A 329 -4.54 -28.83 15.23
CA PRO A 329 -3.92 -27.96 16.21
C PRO A 329 -3.40 -26.68 15.57
N CYS A 330 -3.31 -25.63 16.39
CA CYS A 330 -2.78 -24.33 16.00
C CYS A 330 -1.33 -24.49 15.47
N PRO A 331 -1.02 -24.08 14.23
CA PRO A 331 0.31 -24.31 13.66
C PRO A 331 1.38 -23.35 14.22
N THR A 332 0.98 -22.33 14.98
CA THR A 332 1.92 -21.34 15.51
C THR A 332 2.48 -21.80 16.86
N PRO A 333 3.81 -21.71 17.05
CA PRO A 333 4.43 -22.05 18.33
C PRO A 333 3.92 -21.14 19.44
N CYS A 334 3.89 -21.66 20.67
CA CYS A 334 3.37 -20.90 21.79
C CYS A 334 4.36 -19.82 22.25
N SER A 335 3.93 -18.57 22.18
CA SER A 335 4.70 -17.40 22.61
C SER A 335 4.38 -16.96 24.05
N SER A 336 3.57 -17.71 24.79
CA SER A 336 3.29 -17.38 26.20
C SER A 336 4.56 -17.47 27.04
N PRO A 337 4.80 -16.49 27.93
CA PRO A 337 5.94 -16.54 28.84
C PRO A 337 5.72 -17.63 29.90
N VAL A 338 6.69 -18.52 30.06
CA VAL A 338 6.72 -19.56 31.10
C VAL A 338 8.01 -19.43 31.91
N LEU A 339 7.92 -19.72 33.19
CA LEU A 339 9.07 -19.69 34.09
C LEU A 339 9.70 -21.09 34.14
N VAL A 340 10.92 -21.23 33.60
CA VAL A 340 11.68 -22.49 33.64
C VAL A 340 12.81 -22.42 34.66
N ARG A 341 13.15 -23.55 35.28
CA ARG A 341 14.26 -23.66 36.22
C ARG A 341 15.48 -24.24 35.51
N LEU A 342 16.48 -23.40 35.27
CA LEU A 342 17.72 -23.78 34.58
C LEU A 342 18.55 -24.76 35.43
N SER A 343 19.49 -25.47 34.81
CA SER A 343 20.44 -26.39 35.49
C SER A 343 21.34 -25.72 36.53
N CYS A 344 21.37 -24.40 36.60
CA CYS A 344 21.99 -23.63 37.68
C CYS A 344 21.09 -23.36 38.88
N GLY A 345 19.87 -23.89 38.89
CA GLY A 345 18.87 -23.70 39.93
C GLY A 345 18.10 -22.37 39.83
N HIS A 346 18.51 -21.45 38.95
CA HIS A 346 17.86 -20.17 38.73
C HIS A 346 16.67 -20.26 37.76
N THR A 347 15.68 -19.39 37.96
CA THR A 347 14.51 -19.30 37.10
C THR A 347 14.67 -18.25 36.00
N LYS A 348 14.17 -18.52 34.79
CA LYS A 348 14.16 -17.58 33.66
C LYS A 348 12.81 -17.62 32.95
N ASN A 349 12.30 -16.46 32.56
CA ASN A 349 11.15 -16.39 31.66
C ASN A 349 11.59 -16.71 30.24
N VAL A 350 10.99 -17.74 29.65
CA VAL A 350 11.20 -18.15 28.26
C VAL A 350 9.84 -18.26 27.55
N ARG A 351 9.82 -18.34 26.23
CA ARG A 351 8.59 -18.67 25.49
C ARG A 351 8.30 -20.16 25.65
N CYS A 352 7.03 -20.51 25.79
CA CYS A 352 6.56 -21.88 26.03
C CYS A 352 7.08 -22.92 25.02
N HIS A 353 7.27 -22.54 23.75
CA HIS A 353 7.77 -23.45 22.71
C HIS A 353 9.27 -23.78 22.82
N TYR A 354 10.05 -23.05 23.63
CA TYR A 354 11.47 -23.37 23.76
C TYR A 354 11.63 -24.64 24.61
N ARG A 355 12.17 -25.68 24.00
CA ARG A 355 12.65 -26.87 24.72
C ARG A 355 14.02 -26.61 25.32
N GLU A 356 14.27 -27.19 26.49
CA GLU A 356 15.53 -27.02 27.24
C GLU A 356 16.76 -27.50 26.44
N ASP A 357 16.58 -28.43 25.49
CA ASP A 357 17.68 -29.08 24.76
C ASP A 357 18.16 -28.32 23.50
N GLU A 358 17.39 -27.35 23.00
CA GLU A 358 17.67 -26.71 21.69
C GLU A 358 18.34 -25.34 21.79
N VAL A 359 18.43 -24.75 22.99
CA VAL A 359 18.98 -23.39 23.17
C VAL A 359 19.90 -23.37 24.38
N GLU A 360 21.15 -22.91 24.20
CA GLU A 360 22.04 -22.52 25.32
C GLU A 360 21.38 -21.38 26.13
N LEU A 361 20.45 -21.72 27.03
CA LEU A 361 19.73 -20.75 27.85
C LEU A 361 20.69 -20.17 28.89
N ARG A 362 21.37 -19.07 28.53
CA ARG A 362 22.29 -18.35 29.41
C ARG A 362 21.54 -17.73 30.58
N CYS A 363 22.02 -18.01 31.80
CA CYS A 363 21.52 -17.41 33.03
C CYS A 363 22.24 -16.08 33.31
N HIS A 364 21.49 -14.97 33.31
CA HIS A 364 22.01 -13.62 33.55
C HIS A 364 21.90 -13.15 35.01
N LYS A 365 21.44 -14.01 35.93
CA LYS A 365 21.39 -13.66 37.34
C LYS A 365 22.80 -13.41 37.86
N ALA A 366 23.00 -12.29 38.55
CA ALA A 366 24.27 -11.95 39.17
C ALA A 366 24.60 -12.95 40.29
N VAL A 367 25.82 -13.48 40.26
CA VAL A 367 26.39 -14.35 41.28
C VAL A 367 27.78 -13.83 41.64
N THR A 368 28.13 -13.92 42.92
CA THR A 368 29.46 -13.55 43.41
C THR A 368 30.29 -14.81 43.52
N VAL A 369 31.44 -14.86 42.84
CA VAL A 369 32.42 -15.95 42.93
C VAL A 369 33.73 -15.44 43.49
N GLU A 370 34.43 -16.25 44.27
CA GLU A 370 35.78 -15.93 44.73
C GLU A 370 36.80 -16.36 43.68
N LEU A 371 37.64 -15.42 43.24
CA LEU A 371 38.74 -15.70 42.32
C LEU A 371 39.93 -16.32 43.07
N PRO A 372 40.85 -17.04 42.39
CA PRO A 372 42.04 -17.64 43.02
C PRO A 372 42.95 -16.62 43.74
N CYS A 373 42.85 -15.35 43.37
CA CYS A 373 43.53 -14.26 44.07
C CYS A 373 42.83 -13.81 45.37
N GLY A 374 41.76 -14.48 45.81
CA GLY A 374 41.01 -14.21 47.04
C GLY A 374 39.97 -13.09 46.94
N HIS A 375 39.77 -12.48 45.76
CA HIS A 375 38.86 -11.35 45.59
C HIS A 375 37.47 -11.78 45.07
N PRO A 376 36.37 -11.17 45.55
CA PRO A 376 35.03 -11.45 45.04
C PRO A 376 34.79 -10.79 43.68
N LEU A 377 34.20 -11.53 42.74
CA LEU A 377 33.77 -11.06 41.43
C LEU A 377 32.27 -11.28 41.24
N THR A 378 31.51 -10.20 41.06
CA THR A 378 30.08 -10.26 40.70
C THR A 378 29.94 -10.39 39.18
N THR A 379 29.48 -11.54 38.71
CA THR A 379 29.28 -11.80 37.28
C THR A 379 27.98 -12.57 37.02
N SER A 380 27.55 -12.66 35.77
CA SER A 380 26.37 -13.47 35.42
C SER A 380 26.65 -14.97 35.61
N CYS A 381 25.68 -15.72 36.11
CA CYS A 381 25.81 -17.15 36.40
C CYS A 381 26.40 -17.99 35.23
N TYR A 382 26.03 -17.72 33.97
CA TYR A 382 26.63 -18.44 32.83
C TYR A 382 28.14 -18.16 32.67
N LYS A 383 28.62 -16.96 33.00
CA LYS A 383 30.04 -16.59 32.96
C LYS A 383 30.79 -17.19 34.13
N SER A 384 30.17 -17.30 35.30
CA SER A 384 30.79 -17.90 36.49
C SER A 384 31.16 -19.37 36.33
N ARG A 385 30.52 -20.08 35.39
CA ARG A 385 30.81 -21.49 35.05
C ARG A 385 31.94 -21.67 34.05
N ARG A 386 32.48 -20.58 33.48
CA ARG A 386 33.61 -20.64 32.55
C ARG A 386 34.91 -20.93 33.32
N PRO A 387 35.96 -21.44 32.64
CA PRO A 387 37.26 -21.62 33.25
C PRO A 387 37.73 -20.32 33.91
N VAL A 388 38.28 -20.44 35.12
CA VAL A 388 38.69 -19.31 35.95
C VAL A 388 39.74 -18.42 35.26
N THR A 389 40.46 -18.98 34.28
CA THR A 389 41.43 -18.28 33.42
C THR A 389 40.81 -17.17 32.55
N GLU A 390 39.51 -17.20 32.29
CA GLU A 390 38.80 -16.16 31.54
C GLU A 390 38.21 -15.04 32.42
N LEU A 391 38.30 -15.18 33.76
CA LEU A 391 37.74 -14.21 34.70
C LEU A 391 38.84 -13.26 35.19
N LEU A 392 38.87 -12.05 34.66
CA LEU A 392 39.82 -11.01 35.06
C LEU A 392 39.39 -10.34 36.36
N CYS A 393 40.30 -10.26 37.33
CA CYS A 393 40.07 -9.55 38.59
C CYS A 393 40.23 -8.04 38.40
N GLU A 394 39.16 -7.27 38.60
CA GLU A 394 39.18 -5.81 38.50
C GLU A 394 39.64 -5.10 39.79
N PHE A 395 39.90 -5.85 40.86
CA PHE A 395 40.35 -5.29 42.13
C PHE A 395 41.70 -4.59 41.96
N THR A 396 41.83 -3.36 42.45
CA THR A 396 43.07 -2.60 42.36
C THR A 396 43.96 -2.89 43.56
N LYS A 397 45.23 -3.18 43.31
CA LYS A 397 46.25 -3.39 44.34
C LYS A 397 47.41 -2.42 44.12
N LYS A 398 48.01 -1.96 45.23
CA LYS A 398 49.29 -1.26 45.21
C LYS A 398 50.39 -2.32 45.18
N VAL A 399 51.24 -2.28 44.15
CA VAL A 399 52.37 -3.21 43.99
C VAL A 399 53.64 -2.40 43.89
N ARG A 400 54.67 -2.83 44.61
CA ARG A 400 56.02 -2.29 44.46
C ARG A 400 56.72 -2.99 43.30
N VAL A 401 57.15 -2.24 42.28
CA VAL A 401 57.82 -2.79 41.09
C VAL A 401 59.26 -3.19 41.45
N GLU A 402 59.58 -4.48 41.48
CA GLU A 402 60.92 -4.97 41.90
C GLU A 402 62.09 -4.34 41.15
N ALA A 403 61.92 -4.01 39.86
CA ALA A 403 62.98 -3.46 39.02
C ALA A 403 63.38 -2.01 39.37
N CYS A 404 62.50 -1.21 39.98
CA CYS A 404 62.76 0.20 40.30
C CYS A 404 62.36 0.62 41.72
N GLY A 405 61.70 -0.24 42.48
CA GLY A 405 61.27 0.03 43.86
C GLY A 405 60.06 0.95 44.00
N HIS A 406 59.50 1.48 42.90
CA HIS A 406 58.35 2.39 42.92
C HIS A 406 57.01 1.68 43.15
N GLU A 407 56.08 2.32 43.86
CA GLU A 407 54.72 1.82 44.07
C GLU A 407 53.79 2.24 42.92
N VAL A 408 53.10 1.26 42.32
CA VAL A 408 52.10 1.48 41.28
C VAL A 408 50.74 0.90 41.69
N THR A 409 49.67 1.64 41.43
CA THR A 409 48.29 1.15 41.62
C THR A 409 47.80 0.59 40.30
N GLN A 410 47.42 -0.69 40.27
CA GLN A 410 46.96 -1.36 39.05
C GLN A 410 45.96 -2.47 39.37
N LYS A 411 45.26 -2.98 38.35
CA LYS A 411 44.33 -4.11 38.56
C LYS A 411 45.12 -5.38 38.88
N CYS A 412 44.50 -6.29 39.63
CA CYS A 412 45.17 -7.49 40.12
C CYS A 412 45.72 -8.39 39.00
N HIS A 413 45.11 -8.36 37.81
CA HIS A 413 45.55 -9.11 36.62
C HIS A 413 46.63 -8.40 35.79
N ASP A 414 46.91 -7.12 36.04
CA ASP A 414 47.86 -6.35 35.26
C ASP A 414 49.31 -6.59 35.73
N VAL A 415 50.24 -6.56 34.77
CA VAL A 415 51.68 -6.64 35.03
C VAL A 415 52.20 -5.27 35.49
N PRO A 416 52.94 -5.17 36.62
CA PRO A 416 53.48 -3.90 37.14
C PRO A 416 54.33 -3.13 36.13
N ARG A 417 53.86 -1.96 35.70
CA ARG A 417 54.58 -1.03 34.82
C ARG A 417 54.77 0.32 35.52
N CYS A 418 56.02 0.74 35.68
CA CYS A 418 56.36 2.00 36.35
C CYS A 418 56.48 3.16 35.35
N GLY A 419 55.66 4.20 35.52
CA GLY A 419 55.73 5.42 34.72
C GLY A 419 56.61 6.53 35.31
N GLN A 420 57.22 6.34 36.48
CA GLN A 420 58.03 7.38 37.15
C GLN A 420 59.40 7.56 36.47
N ARG A 421 60.03 8.73 36.68
CA ARG A 421 61.40 9.01 36.23
C ARG A 421 62.38 8.11 36.97
N CYS A 422 63.47 7.72 36.31
CA CYS A 422 64.51 6.92 36.94
C CYS A 422 65.33 7.82 37.88
N GLU A 423 65.52 7.38 39.12
CA GLU A 423 66.27 8.14 40.14
C GLU A 423 67.74 7.68 40.25
N GLN A 424 68.24 6.84 39.33
CA GLN A 424 69.63 6.40 39.34
C GLN A 424 70.56 7.43 38.67
N GLU A 425 71.75 7.59 39.25
CA GLU A 425 72.81 8.46 38.75
C GLU A 425 73.58 7.78 37.59
N LEU A 426 73.83 8.55 36.54
CA LEU A 426 74.72 8.20 35.44
C LEU A 426 76.19 8.25 35.90
N THR A 427 77.10 7.68 35.12
CA THR A 427 78.55 7.70 35.42
C THR A 427 79.14 9.11 35.52
N CYS A 428 78.47 10.13 34.97
CA CYS A 428 78.85 11.54 35.11
C CYS A 428 78.30 12.22 36.38
N GLY A 429 77.58 11.51 37.26
CA GLY A 429 76.99 12.03 38.49
C GLY A 429 75.60 12.66 38.34
N HIS A 430 75.06 12.76 37.13
CA HIS A 430 73.72 13.33 36.88
C HIS A 430 72.61 12.26 36.88
N VAL A 431 71.38 12.64 37.28
CA VAL A 431 70.23 11.74 37.35
C VAL A 431 69.75 11.32 35.95
N CYS A 432 69.39 10.04 35.77
CA CYS A 432 68.96 9.50 34.49
C CYS A 432 67.68 10.18 33.95
N PRO A 433 67.68 10.70 32.71
CA PRO A 433 66.52 11.41 32.14
C PRO A 433 65.36 10.48 31.71
N LYS A 434 65.56 9.15 31.72
CA LYS A 434 64.57 8.16 31.23
C LYS A 434 63.56 7.78 32.31
N ARG A 435 62.39 7.24 31.89
CA ARG A 435 61.39 6.63 32.78
C ARG A 435 61.76 5.17 33.09
N CYS A 436 61.33 4.65 34.23
CA CYS A 436 61.63 3.27 34.65
C CYS A 436 61.09 2.18 33.70
N TYR A 437 60.03 2.47 32.94
CA TYR A 437 59.50 1.59 31.90
C TYR A 437 59.55 2.25 30.51
N PRO A 438 60.03 1.56 29.46
CA PRO A 438 60.62 0.22 29.48
C PRO A 438 61.96 0.18 30.23
N ARG A 439 62.30 -1.00 30.77
CA ARG A 439 63.57 -1.22 31.50
C ARG A 439 64.75 -0.85 30.60
N HIS A 440 65.68 -0.06 31.11
CA HIS A 440 66.83 0.43 30.36
C HIS A 440 68.12 0.26 31.18
N SER A 441 69.27 0.22 30.48
CA SER A 441 70.60 0.29 31.09
C SER A 441 71.05 1.75 31.24
N HIS A 442 71.92 2.02 32.21
CA HIS A 442 72.55 3.32 32.44
C HIS A 442 73.89 3.47 31.71
N GLU A 443 74.44 2.38 31.17
CA GLU A 443 75.62 2.44 30.28
C GLU A 443 75.23 3.03 28.91
N GLY A 444 75.91 4.11 28.51
CA GLY A 444 75.71 4.76 27.21
C GLY A 444 74.50 5.70 27.13
N VAL A 445 73.84 6.01 28.24
CA VAL A 445 72.81 7.07 28.27
C VAL A 445 73.49 8.43 28.22
N GLN A 446 73.22 9.22 27.19
CA GLN A 446 73.74 10.58 27.07
C GLN A 446 73.08 11.48 28.11
N CYS A 447 73.92 12.20 28.87
CA CYS A 447 73.45 13.21 29.79
C CYS A 447 72.88 14.40 28.99
N GLU A 448 71.80 15.00 29.50
CA GLU A 448 71.21 16.21 28.89
C GLU A 448 71.66 17.50 29.59
N GLU A 449 72.39 17.41 30.70
CA GLU A 449 72.94 18.55 31.43
C GLU A 449 74.10 19.21 30.65
N ALA A 450 74.27 20.52 30.84
CA ALA A 450 75.31 21.32 30.20
C ALA A 450 76.71 21.00 30.75
N CYS A 451 77.75 21.15 29.94
CA CYS A 451 79.13 21.02 30.39
C CYS A 451 79.53 22.20 31.30
N GLU A 452 80.11 21.92 32.47
CA GLU A 452 80.54 22.95 33.43
C GLU A 452 81.98 23.45 33.21
N GLU A 453 82.69 23.00 32.17
CA GLU A 453 84.07 23.44 31.90
C GLU A 453 84.16 24.74 31.08
N THR A 454 85.20 25.54 31.35
CA THR A 454 85.53 26.77 30.63
C THR A 454 86.59 26.51 29.56
N LEU A 455 86.37 26.97 28.33
CA LEU A 455 87.33 26.90 27.23
C LEU A 455 88.55 27.79 27.49
N ALA A 456 89.67 27.53 26.81
CA ALA A 456 90.92 28.30 26.97
C ALA A 456 90.78 29.80 26.64
N CYS A 457 89.75 30.21 25.89
CA CYS A 457 89.41 31.61 25.62
C CYS A 457 88.65 32.30 26.78
N GLY A 458 88.26 31.57 27.84
CA GLY A 458 87.53 32.09 29.00
C GLY A 458 86.00 31.97 28.91
N HIS A 459 85.44 31.44 27.82
CA HIS A 459 83.99 31.21 27.65
C HIS A 459 83.56 29.80 28.09
N TYR A 460 82.31 29.63 28.51
CA TYR A 460 81.74 28.34 28.95
C TYR A 460 81.53 27.37 27.76
N CYS A 461 81.66 26.07 28.00
CA CYS A 461 81.40 25.05 27.00
C CYS A 461 79.89 24.89 26.75
N GLU A 462 79.46 25.04 25.49
CA GLU A 462 78.05 24.86 25.09
C GLU A 462 77.65 23.39 24.84
N GLU A 463 78.58 22.45 24.95
CA GLU A 463 78.32 21.03 24.71
C GLU A 463 77.69 20.35 25.92
N LYS A 464 77.02 19.22 25.69
CA LYS A 464 76.42 18.41 26.76
C LYS A 464 77.48 17.62 27.52
N CYS A 465 77.23 17.36 28.80
CA CYS A 465 78.08 16.55 29.67
C CYS A 465 78.46 15.21 29.01
N GLY A 466 79.75 14.96 28.82
CA GLY A 466 80.31 13.73 28.22
C GLY A 466 80.61 13.79 26.71
N GLN A 467 80.37 14.92 26.03
CA GLN A 467 80.80 15.12 24.63
C GLN A 467 82.22 15.73 24.55
N PRO A 468 83.00 15.43 23.49
CA PRO A 468 84.35 15.98 23.33
C PRO A 468 84.31 17.50 23.09
N HIS A 469 85.15 18.25 23.80
CA HIS A 469 85.14 19.71 23.74
C HIS A 469 85.67 20.16 22.38
N THR A 470 84.80 20.67 21.50
CA THR A 470 85.22 21.20 20.20
C THR A 470 86.02 22.48 20.43
N ARG A 471 87.29 22.47 20.02
CA ARG A 471 88.31 23.51 20.33
C ARG A 471 88.09 24.88 19.66
N LEU A 472 86.92 25.14 19.09
CA LEU A 472 86.59 26.41 18.41
C LEU A 472 85.44 27.07 19.16
N CYS A 473 85.72 28.22 19.79
CA CYS A 473 84.69 29.06 20.37
C CYS A 473 83.82 29.63 19.23
N LYS A 474 82.50 29.76 19.44
CA LYS A 474 81.62 30.41 18.46
C LYS A 474 81.48 31.92 18.70
N GLU A 475 82.01 32.42 19.81
CA GLU A 475 81.96 33.85 20.14
C GLU A 475 83.13 34.61 19.50
N GLU A 476 82.87 35.83 19.01
CA GLU A 476 83.87 36.64 18.32
C GLU A 476 85.04 37.03 19.24
N CYS A 477 86.27 36.81 18.76
CA CYS A 477 87.48 37.02 19.55
C CYS A 477 87.76 38.51 19.81
N GLY A 478 87.47 39.01 21.01
CA GLY A 478 87.66 40.42 21.40
C GLY A 478 89.11 40.91 21.62
N LEU A 479 90.14 40.16 21.21
CA LEU A 479 91.54 40.55 21.42
C LEU A 479 91.94 41.72 20.51
N GLN A 480 92.42 42.81 21.12
CA GLN A 480 92.80 44.05 20.43
C GLN A 480 94.32 44.12 20.28
N CYS A 481 94.82 44.28 19.05
CA CYS A 481 96.26 44.41 18.83
C CYS A 481 96.74 45.78 19.29
N LEU A 482 98.05 45.91 19.58
CA LEU A 482 98.69 47.16 20.02
C LEU A 482 98.49 48.35 19.06
N HIS A 483 98.06 48.09 17.82
CA HIS A 483 97.73 49.10 16.82
C HIS A 483 96.25 49.53 16.84
N GLY A 484 95.46 49.06 17.81
CA GLY A 484 94.07 49.50 18.06
C GLY A 484 92.98 48.70 17.34
N TYR A 485 93.32 47.69 16.53
CA TYR A 485 92.33 46.86 15.82
C TYR A 485 91.93 45.64 16.64
N THR A 486 90.62 45.40 16.80
CA THR A 486 90.05 44.20 17.40
C THR A 486 89.96 43.06 16.38
N CYS A 487 90.32 41.84 16.80
CA CYS A 487 90.03 40.64 16.03
C CYS A 487 88.50 40.45 15.96
N GLY A 488 87.99 39.95 14.84
CA GLY A 488 86.56 39.71 14.60
C GLY A 488 86.31 38.35 13.97
N LYS A 489 87.19 37.38 14.25
CA LYS A 489 87.02 35.99 13.84
C LYS A 489 86.43 35.20 15.02
N PRO A 490 85.52 34.23 14.75
CA PRO A 490 85.11 33.26 15.76
C PRO A 490 86.30 32.42 16.24
#